data_AF-A0A382DH84-F1
#
_entry.id   AF-A0A382DH84-F1
#
_cell.length_a   1.000
_cell.length_b   1.000
_cell.length_c   1.000
_cell.angle_alpha   90.00
_cell.angle_beta   90.00
_cell.angle_gamma   90.00
#
_symmetry.space_group_name_H-M   'P 1'
#
loop_
_entity.id
_entity.type
_entity.pdbx_description
1 polymer ?
#
loop_
_entity_poly.entity_id
_entity_poly.type
_entity_poly.pdbx_seq_one_letter_code
_entity_poly.pdbx_strand_id
1 'polypeptide(L)'
;RIKMVIYDDREGAETRGQVQVLEMGRPDAYYRLRVPPGLWYGFQCISEVPALLVNCANIPHDPEEVEQRSMNDPGIPFEWIA
;
A
#
# COMPACT_ATOMS: atom_id res chain seq x y z
N ARG A 1 2.15 -0.58 -14.34
CA ARG A 1 1.07 -0.86 -13.37
C ARG A 1 1.69 -1.31 -12.07
N ILE A 2 1.05 -0.99 -10.97
CA ILE A 2 1.42 -1.48 -9.65
C ILE A 2 0.28 -2.32 -9.08
N LYS A 3 0.64 -3.27 -8.23
CA LYS A 3 -0.24 -3.88 -7.24
C LYS A 3 -0.02 -3.12 -5.94
N MET A 4 -1.06 -2.43 -5.47
CA MET A 4 -1.10 -1.80 -4.16
C MET A 4 -1.81 -2.75 -3.20
N VAL A 5 -1.22 -2.97 -2.03
CA VAL A 5 -1.77 -3.84 -0.98
C VAL A 5 -1.93 -2.99 0.26
N ILE A 6 -3.10 -3.05 0.88
CA ILE A 6 -3.45 -2.30 2.09
C ILE A 6 -3.97 -3.30 3.11
N TYR A 7 -3.45 -3.24 4.34
CA TYR A 7 -3.87 -4.07 5.45
C TYR A 7 -4.32 -3.19 6.62
N ASP A 8 -5.48 -3.50 7.17
CA ASP A 8 -6.06 -2.78 8.30
C ASP A 8 -5.88 -3.59 9.59
N ASP A 9 -4.95 -3.18 10.46
CA ASP A 9 -4.78 -3.80 11.79
C ASP A 9 -5.35 -2.95 12.93
N ARG A 10 -6.04 -1.84 12.61
CA ARG A 10 -6.54 -0.86 13.58
C ARG A 10 -7.52 -1.52 14.54
N GLU A 11 -7.28 -1.33 15.83
CA GLU A 11 -8.13 -1.87 16.88
C GLU A 11 -9.56 -1.28 16.79
N GLY A 12 -10.58 -2.12 16.91
CA GLY A 12 -11.98 -1.71 16.85
C GLY A 12 -12.51 -1.34 15.46
N ALA A 13 -11.68 -1.35 14.40
CA ALA A 13 -12.17 -1.15 13.03
C ALA A 13 -12.99 -2.35 12.55
N GLU A 14 -14.11 -2.10 11.87
CA GLU A 14 -14.94 -3.16 11.25
C GLU A 14 -14.17 -3.97 10.20
N THR A 15 -13.19 -3.32 9.56
CA THR A 15 -12.29 -3.90 8.55
C THR A 15 -10.99 -4.46 9.13
N ARG A 16 -10.85 -4.53 10.46
CA ARG A 16 -9.64 -5.09 11.08
C ARG A 16 -9.39 -6.52 10.59
N GLY A 17 -8.14 -6.80 10.21
CA GLY A 17 -7.72 -8.08 9.66
C GLY A 17 -7.93 -8.21 8.14
N GLN A 18 -8.58 -7.25 7.49
CA GLN A 18 -8.86 -7.31 6.06
C GLN A 18 -7.67 -6.80 5.23
N VAL A 19 -7.46 -7.44 4.08
CA VAL A 19 -6.49 -7.02 3.07
C VAL A 19 -7.24 -6.56 1.83
N GLN A 20 -6.91 -5.37 1.35
CA GLN A 20 -7.38 -4.84 0.08
C GLN A 20 -6.24 -4.83 -0.93
N VAL A 21 -6.49 -5.41 -2.11
CA VAL A 21 -5.53 -5.43 -3.22
C VAL A 21 -6.10 -4.63 -4.39
N LEU A 22 -5.31 -3.69 -4.92
CA LEU A 22 -5.68 -2.83 -6.04
C LEU A 22 -4.62 -2.93 -7.12
N GLU A 23 -5.02 -3.28 -8.34
CA GLU A 23 -4.17 -3.16 -9.52
C GLU A 23 -4.44 -1.84 -10.23
N MET A 24 -3.42 -0.99 -10.31
CA MET A 24 -3.58 0.37 -10.81
C MET A 24 -2.44 0.82 -11.72
N GLY A 25 -2.74 1.71 -12.64
CA GLY A 25 -1.81 2.31 -13.59
C GLY A 25 -2.44 2.57 -14.96
N ARG A 26 -1.71 3.29 -15.79
CA ARG A 26 -2.13 3.64 -17.15
C ARG A 26 -2.25 2.40 -18.07
N PRO A 27 -3.02 2.49 -19.16
CA PRO A 27 -3.88 3.63 -19.54
C PRO A 27 -5.27 3.66 -18.87
N ASP A 28 -5.78 2.51 -18.44
CA ASP A 28 -7.19 2.22 -18.16
C ASP A 28 -7.52 1.98 -16.68
N ALA A 29 -6.51 1.90 -15.81
CA ALA A 29 -6.66 1.76 -14.37
C ALA A 29 -5.98 2.92 -13.61
N TYR A 30 -6.03 4.14 -14.17
CA TYR A 30 -5.44 5.33 -13.55
C TYR A 30 -6.32 5.82 -12.38
N TYR A 31 -5.82 5.69 -11.15
CA TYR A 31 -6.54 6.07 -9.94
C TYR A 31 -5.72 7.02 -9.06
N ARG A 32 -6.43 7.90 -8.34
CA ARG A 32 -5.89 8.62 -7.19
C ARG A 32 -6.34 7.91 -5.91
N LEU A 33 -5.40 7.35 -5.18
CA LEU A 33 -5.66 6.70 -3.90
C LEU A 33 -5.46 7.69 -2.75
N ARG A 34 -6.33 7.62 -1.74
CA ARG A 34 -6.13 8.27 -0.45
C ARG A 34 -6.07 7.17 0.62
N VAL A 35 -4.96 7.07 1.32
CA VAL A 35 -4.77 6.10 2.41
C VAL A 35 -4.92 6.84 3.75
N PRO A 36 -5.93 6.52 4.57
CA PRO A 36 -6.04 7.06 5.93
C PRO A 36 -4.84 6.64 6.82
N PRO A 37 -4.53 7.42 7.88
CA PRO A 37 -3.54 7.04 8.87
C PRO A 37 -3.87 5.70 9.55
N GLY A 38 -2.82 5.01 10.01
CA GLY A 38 -2.93 3.75 10.76
C GLY A 38 -3.21 2.52 9.89
N LEU A 39 -3.03 2.60 8.58
CA LEU A 39 -3.09 1.44 7.68
C LEU A 39 -1.69 1.07 7.23
N TRP A 40 -1.42 -0.24 7.15
CA TRP A 40 -0.22 -0.74 6.50
C TRP A 40 -0.45 -0.78 5.01
N TYR A 41 0.54 -0.36 4.22
CA TYR A 41 0.47 -0.51 2.77
C TYR A 41 1.84 -0.79 2.16
N GLY A 42 1.81 -1.45 1.01
CA GLY A 42 2.98 -1.73 0.18
C GLY A 42 2.58 -1.79 -1.29
N PHE A 43 3.56 -1.74 -2.18
CA PHE A 43 3.31 -1.83 -3.62
C PHE A 43 4.41 -2.57 -4.36
N GLN A 44 4.02 -3.24 -5.44
CA GLN A 44 4.91 -3.95 -6.35
C GLN A 44 4.62 -3.52 -7.78
N CYS A 45 5.67 -3.30 -8.58
CA CYS A 45 5.49 -3.11 -10.02
C CYS A 45 5.12 -4.45 -10.66
N ILE A 46 4.01 -4.49 -11.39
CA ILE A 46 3.48 -5.71 -12.05
C ILE A 46 3.44 -5.60 -13.58
N SER A 47 3.93 -4.48 -14.14
CA SER A 47 4.08 -4.34 -15.59
C SER A 47 5.50 -4.57 -16.04
N GLU A 48 5.65 -4.97 -17.31
CA GLU A 48 6.94 -5.13 -17.98
C GLU A 48 7.72 -3.82 -18.10
N VAL A 49 7.01 -2.69 -18.12
CA VAL A 49 7.62 -1.35 -18.14
C VAL A 49 7.57 -0.71 -16.75
N PRO A 50 8.52 0.21 -16.42
CA PRO A 50 8.49 0.92 -15.15
C PRO A 50 7.15 1.63 -14.90
N ALA A 51 6.66 1.51 -13.66
CA ALA A 51 5.49 2.24 -13.19
C ALA A 51 5.93 3.47 -12.39
N LEU A 52 5.20 4.59 -12.57
CA LEU A 52 5.40 5.81 -11.78
C LEU A 52 4.32 5.90 -10.70
N LEU A 53 4.75 5.93 -9.43
CA LEU A 53 3.93 6.23 -8.28
C LEU A 53 4.31 7.62 -7.75
N VAL A 54 3.33 8.50 -7.60
CA VAL A 54 3.55 9.87 -7.10
C VAL A 54 2.77 10.05 -5.81
N ASN A 55 3.48 10.23 -4.71
CA ASN A 55 2.88 10.62 -3.44
C ASN A 55 2.69 12.14 -3.41
N CYS A 56 1.47 12.59 -3.16
CA CYS A 56 1.13 14.01 -2.98
C CYS A 56 0.97 14.29 -1.48
N ALA A 57 2.09 14.45 -0.77
CA ALA A 57 2.09 14.74 0.65
C ALA A 57 1.75 16.23 0.92
N ASN A 58 0.98 16.48 1.97
CA ASN A 58 0.70 17.81 2.50
C ASN A 58 1.64 18.22 3.65
N ILE A 59 2.52 17.30 4.08
CA ILE A 59 3.54 17.51 5.10
C ILE A 59 4.92 17.12 4.56
N PRO A 60 6.02 17.74 5.03
CA PRO A 60 7.37 17.31 4.74
C PRO A 60 7.61 15.87 5.22
N HIS A 61 8.51 15.14 4.55
CA HIS A 61 8.92 13.82 5.00
C HIS A 61 9.77 13.91 6.27
N ASP A 62 9.40 13.13 7.29
CA ASP A 62 10.18 12.90 8.50
C ASP A 62 10.56 11.40 8.60
N PRO A 63 11.85 11.03 8.59
CA PRO A 63 12.28 9.65 8.78
C PRO A 63 11.89 9.03 10.12
N GLU A 64 11.72 9.84 11.17
CA GLU A 64 11.34 9.36 12.50
C GLU A 64 9.82 9.09 12.62
N GLU A 65 9.01 9.62 11.70
CA GLU A 65 7.57 9.36 11.63
C GLU A 65 7.25 7.98 11.03
N VAL A 66 8.17 7.41 10.25
CA VAL A 66 7.90 6.23 9.44
C VAL A 66 7.93 4.95 10.30
N GLU A 67 6.78 4.28 10.38
CA GLU A 67 6.71 2.91 10.85
C GLU A 67 6.85 1.94 9.68
N GLN A 68 7.70 0.91 9.83
CA GLN A 68 7.91 -0.11 8.80
C GLN A 68 7.73 -1.51 9.39
N ARG A 69 7.16 -2.40 8.60
CA ARG A 69 7.13 -3.85 8.86
C ARG A 69 7.87 -4.59 7.75
N SER A 70 8.35 -5.78 8.09
CA SER A 70 8.95 -6.68 7.11
C SER A 70 7.93 -7.01 6.01
N MET A 71 8.39 -7.14 4.75
CA MET A 71 7.53 -7.62 3.66
C MET A 71 6.95 -9.02 3.95
N ASN A 72 7.66 -9.83 4.74
CA ASN A 72 7.26 -11.19 5.12
C ASN A 72 6.77 -11.26 6.57
N ASP A 73 6.25 -10.17 7.12
CA ASP A 73 5.72 -10.15 8.48
C ASP A 73 4.52 -11.13 8.60
N PRO A 74 4.60 -12.17 9.45
CA PRO A 74 3.54 -13.17 9.58
C PRO A 74 2.24 -12.59 10.17
N GLY A 75 2.28 -11.38 10.75
CA GLY A 75 1.10 -10.65 11.23
C GLY A 75 0.29 -9.96 10.13
N ILE A 76 0.78 -9.94 8.88
CA ILE A 76 0.05 -9.45 7.72
C ILE A 76 -0.34 -10.66 6.86
N PRO A 77 -1.64 -10.95 6.66
CA PRO A 77 -2.10 -12.12 5.92
C PRO A 77 -2.02 -11.89 4.40
N PHE A 78 -0.85 -11.49 3.90
CA PHE A 78 -0.57 -11.30 2.48
C PHE A 78 0.85 -11.76 2.14
N GLU A 79 0.98 -12.53 1.06
CA GLU A 79 2.27 -13.02 0.57
C GLU A 79 2.65 -12.30 -0.73
N TRP A 80 3.84 -11.68 -0.73
CA TRP A 80 4.42 -11.10 -1.94
C TRP A 80 5.04 -12.19 -2.79
N ILE A 81 4.62 -12.27 -4.05
CA ILE A 81 5.21 -13.18 -5.05
C ILE A 81 6.31 -12.40 -5.79
N ALA A 82 7.51 -12.96 -5.84
CA ALA A 82 8.65 -12.39 -6.55
C ALA A 82 8.51 -12.49 -8.08
#